data_AF-A0A2G4DR95-F1
#
_entry.id   AF-A0A2G4DR95-F1
#
_cell.length_a   1.000
_cell.length_b   1.000
_cell.length_c   1.000
_cell.angle_alpha   90.00
_cell.angle_beta   90.00
_cell.angle_gamma   90.00
#
_symmetry.space_group_name_H-M   'P 1'
#
loop_
_entity.id
_entity.type
_entity.pdbx_description
1 polymer ?
#
loop_
_entity_poly.entity_id
_entity_poly.type
_entity_poly.pdbx_seq_one_letter_code
_entity_poly.pdbx_strand_id
1 'polypeptide(L)'
;MGTWSTHAFGNDEAADFAIELSESRDLKLIELASENVIAAEEYLEAPEADRGIAAAAALALVNGQQIPGDPDEAITTWLHSQPAEPSASLLNKAQAAIALA
;
A
#
# COMPACT_ATOMS: atom_id res chain seq x y z
N MET A 1 13.48 17.08 -6.64
CA MET A 1 13.98 15.70 -6.67
C MET A 1 14.49 15.35 -5.28
N GLY A 2 13.62 14.75 -4.45
CA GLY A 2 14.03 14.16 -3.18
C GLY A 2 14.65 12.78 -3.40
N THR A 3 15.33 12.24 -2.39
CA THR A 3 15.81 10.86 -2.41
C THR A 3 14.62 9.93 -2.18
N TRP A 4 14.44 8.93 -3.04
CA TRP A 4 13.44 7.88 -2.85
C TRP A 4 13.73 7.12 -1.55
N SER A 5 12.73 7.02 -0.67
CA SER A 5 12.82 6.35 0.63
C SER A 5 12.78 4.84 0.50
N THR A 6 13.58 4.13 1.28
CA THR A 6 13.55 2.66 1.35
C THR A 6 12.40 2.11 2.22
N HIS A 7 11.63 2.99 2.86
CA HIS A 7 10.47 2.61 3.67
C HIS A 7 9.18 2.73 2.86
N ALA A 8 8.28 1.76 3.02
CA ALA A 8 7.04 1.67 2.24
C ALA A 8 6.10 2.88 2.38
N PHE A 9 6.21 3.62 3.49
CA PHE A 9 5.42 4.83 3.77
C PHE A 9 6.31 6.09 3.87
N GLY A 10 7.56 5.99 3.39
CA GLY A 10 8.55 7.05 3.58
C GLY A 10 8.64 8.07 2.45
N ASN A 11 7.92 7.85 1.35
CA ASN A 11 7.79 8.84 0.26
C ASN A 11 6.54 9.69 0.48
N ASP A 12 6.54 10.92 -0.02
CA ASP A 12 5.46 11.89 0.22
C ASP A 12 4.08 11.32 -0.20
N GLU A 13 3.99 10.74 -1.40
CA GLU A 13 2.74 10.16 -1.89
C GLU A 13 2.31 8.91 -1.09
N ALA A 14 3.27 8.15 -0.58
CA ALA A 14 3.00 6.99 0.27
C ALA A 14 2.52 7.40 1.67
N ALA A 15 3.03 8.51 2.21
CA ALA A 15 2.59 9.09 3.47
C ALA A 15 1.17 9.68 3.36
N ASP A 16 0.88 10.40 2.26
CA ASP A 16 -0.47 10.89 1.99
C ASP A 16 -1.46 9.72 1.84
N PHE A 17 -1.06 8.65 1.15
CA PHE A 17 -1.86 7.43 1.05
C PHE A 17 -2.11 6.75 2.41
N ALA A 18 -1.13 6.76 3.33
CA ALA A 18 -1.32 6.23 4.69
C ALA A 18 -2.38 7.03 5.47
N ILE A 19 -2.40 8.35 5.30
CA ILE A 19 -3.42 9.23 5.88
C ILE A 19 -4.80 8.89 5.28
N GLU A 20 -4.91 8.81 3.94
CA GLU A 20 -6.16 8.42 3.25
C GLU A 20 -6.68 7.06 3.75
N LEU A 21 -5.78 6.08 3.95
CA LEU A 21 -6.13 4.77 4.51
C LEU A 21 -6.68 4.90 5.92
N SER A 22 -6.06 5.69 6.80
CA SER A 22 -6.51 5.88 8.18
C SER A 22 -7.94 6.42 8.30
N GLU A 23 -8.41 7.14 7.28
CA GLU A 23 -9.77 7.67 7.19
C GLU A 23 -10.75 6.68 6.52
N SER A 24 -10.23 5.65 5.85
CA SER A 24 -11.03 4.58 5.23
C SER A 24 -11.40 3.46 6.20
N ARG A 25 -12.50 2.76 5.88
CA ARG A 25 -13.00 1.58 6.62
C ARG A 25 -13.02 0.30 5.79
N ASP A 26 -12.56 0.37 4.55
CA ASP A 26 -12.51 -0.77 3.64
C ASP A 26 -11.17 -0.83 2.89
N LEU A 27 -10.98 -1.93 2.15
CA LEU A 27 -9.74 -2.21 1.42
C LEU A 27 -9.74 -1.64 -0.01
N LYS A 28 -10.71 -0.79 -0.39
CA LYS A 28 -10.84 -0.32 -1.78
C LYS A 28 -9.67 0.56 -2.22
N LEU A 29 -9.11 1.37 -1.32
CA LEU A 29 -7.94 2.18 -1.64
C LEU A 29 -6.72 1.32 -1.98
N ILE A 30 -6.53 0.21 -1.25
CA ILE A 30 -5.48 -0.77 -1.55
C ILE A 30 -5.73 -1.46 -2.89
N GLU A 31 -6.98 -1.85 -3.16
CA GLU A 31 -7.35 -2.48 -4.43
C GLU A 31 -7.10 -1.53 -5.61
N LEU A 32 -7.57 -0.27 -5.52
CA LEU A 32 -7.39 0.74 -6.56
C LEU A 32 -5.91 1.05 -6.83
N ALA A 33 -5.11 1.24 -5.77
CA ALA A 33 -3.67 1.48 -5.93
C ALA A 33 -2.97 0.29 -6.60
N SER A 34 -3.33 -0.94 -6.21
CA SER A 34 -2.78 -2.15 -6.83
C SER A 34 -3.19 -2.28 -8.30
N GLU A 35 -4.44 -1.97 -8.63
CA GLU A 35 -4.95 -2.00 -10.00
C GLU A 35 -4.27 -0.96 -10.90
N ASN A 36 -4.01 0.24 -10.39
CA ASN A 36 -3.29 1.28 -11.14
C ASN A 36 -1.88 0.82 -11.52
N VAL A 37 -1.16 0.15 -10.61
CA VAL A 37 0.16 -0.42 -10.89
C VAL A 37 0.06 -1.54 -11.93
N ILE A 38 -0.89 -2.46 -11.78
CA ILE A 38 -1.06 -3.61 -12.70
C ILE A 38 -1.48 -3.15 -14.11
N ALA A 39 -2.28 -2.08 -14.20
CA ALA A 39 -2.75 -1.53 -15.46
C ALA A 39 -1.69 -0.69 -16.19
N ALA A 40 -0.56 -0.37 -15.54
CA ALA A 40 0.54 0.32 -16.20
C ALA A 40 1.27 -0.64 -17.15
N GLU A 41 1.26 -0.33 -18.45
CA GLU A 41 1.85 -1.22 -19.47
C GLU A 41 3.35 -0.92 -19.70
N GLU A 42 3.68 0.31 -20.10
CA GLU A 42 5.04 0.67 -20.54
C GLU A 42 5.76 1.60 -19.56
N TYR A 43 5.01 2.36 -18.77
CA TYR A 43 5.56 3.32 -17.82
C TYR A 43 4.63 3.49 -16.62
N LEU A 44 5.24 3.45 -15.44
CA LEU A 44 4.59 3.76 -14.17
C LEU A 44 5.27 5.00 -13.59
N GLU A 45 4.47 6.02 -13.34
CA GLU A 45 4.90 7.26 -12.70
C GLU A 45 5.27 6.99 -11.23
N ALA A 46 6.22 7.77 -10.71
CA ALA A 46 6.75 7.54 -9.36
C ALA A 46 5.68 7.64 -8.25
N PRO A 47 4.74 8.62 -8.25
CA PRO A 47 3.67 8.69 -7.25
C PRO A 47 2.77 7.45 -7.23
N GLU A 48 2.45 6.91 -8.41
CA GLU A 48 1.63 5.71 -8.57
C GLU A 48 2.38 4.47 -8.06
N ALA A 49 3.68 4.38 -8.32
CA ALA A 49 4.54 3.33 -7.76
C ALA A 49 4.62 3.43 -6.22
N ASP A 50 4.76 4.64 -5.68
CA ASP A 50 4.79 4.90 -4.24
C ASP A 50 3.51 4.40 -3.55
N ARG A 51 2.34 4.77 -4.08
CA ARG A 51 1.04 4.29 -3.58
C ARG A 51 0.92 2.77 -3.70
N GLY A 52 1.42 2.18 -4.78
CA GLY A 52 1.44 0.73 -4.99
C GLY A 52 2.23 -0.03 -3.92
N ILE A 53 3.44 0.44 -3.62
CA ILE A 53 4.30 -0.15 -2.58
C ILE A 53 3.64 0.00 -1.20
N ALA A 54 3.10 1.18 -0.89
CA ALA A 54 2.38 1.44 0.35
C ALA A 54 1.16 0.53 0.51
N ALA A 55 0.38 0.34 -0.55
CA ALA A 55 -0.78 -0.54 -0.58
C ALA A 55 -0.39 -2.00 -0.31
N ALA A 56 0.70 -2.48 -0.91
CA ALA A 56 1.17 -3.84 -0.69
C ALA A 56 1.70 -4.05 0.75
N ALA A 57 2.40 -3.06 1.31
CA ALA A 57 2.87 -3.09 2.69
C ALA A 57 1.70 -3.07 3.70
N ALA A 58 0.70 -2.22 3.47
CA ALA A 58 -0.52 -2.16 4.28
C ALA A 58 -1.27 -3.51 4.26
N LEU A 59 -1.37 -4.13 3.09
CA LEU A 59 -1.99 -5.45 2.96
C LEU A 59 -1.20 -6.55 3.69
N ALA A 60 0.13 -6.52 3.61
CA ALA A 60 0.99 -7.46 4.33
C ALA A 60 0.76 -7.35 5.85
N LEU A 61 0.70 -6.12 6.37
CA LEU A 61 0.42 -5.86 7.79
C LEU A 61 -0.95 -6.36 8.23
N VAL A 62 -2.01 -6.13 7.45
CA VAL A 62 -3.36 -6.68 7.76
C VAL A 62 -3.34 -8.21 7.75
N ASN A 63 -2.54 -8.82 6.88
CA ASN A 63 -2.36 -10.27 6.83
C ASN A 63 -1.40 -10.81 7.93
N GLY A 64 -1.09 -10.00 8.94
CA GLY A 64 -0.25 -10.37 10.08
C GLY A 64 1.23 -10.56 9.74
N GLN A 65 1.69 -10.08 8.57
CA GLN A 65 3.10 -10.08 8.20
C GLN A 65 3.81 -8.86 8.78
N GLN A 66 5.14 -8.91 8.84
CA GLN A 66 5.97 -7.78 9.22
C GLN A 66 6.55 -7.11 7.97
N ILE A 67 6.73 -5.80 8.03
CA ILE A 67 7.46 -5.03 7.02
C ILE A 67 8.76 -4.46 7.64
N PRO A 68 9.75 -4.05 6.83
CA PRO A 68 10.90 -3.33 7.35
C PRO A 68 10.50 -1.98 7.96
N GLY A 69 10.95 -1.74 9.20
CA GLY A 69 10.59 -0.55 9.97
C GLY A 69 9.24 -0.70 10.68
N ASP A 70 8.93 0.27 11.54
CA ASP A 70 7.66 0.31 12.26
C ASP A 70 6.63 1.11 11.43
N PRO A 71 5.36 0.65 11.36
CA PRO A 71 4.30 1.45 10.77
C PRO A 71 4.09 2.74 11.58
N ASP A 72 3.71 3.80 10.89
CA ASP A 72 3.40 5.06 11.55
C ASP A 72 2.03 5.01 12.28
N GLU A 73 1.64 6.13 12.89
CA GLU A 73 0.38 6.24 13.62
C GLU A 73 -0.84 6.09 12.69
N ALA A 74 -0.76 6.58 11.44
CA ALA A 74 -1.86 6.50 10.48
C ALA A 74 -2.15 5.05 10.11
N ILE A 75 -1.11 4.28 9.75
CA ILE A 75 -1.23 2.85 9.44
C ILE A 75 -1.62 2.05 10.68
N THR A 76 -1.05 2.35 11.84
CA THR A 76 -1.42 1.67 13.10
C THR A 76 -2.91 1.88 13.43
N THR A 77 -3.40 3.12 13.26
CA THR A 77 -4.82 3.46 13.46
C THR A 77 -5.70 2.70 12.49
N TRP A 78 -5.32 2.66 11.22
CA TRP A 78 -6.02 1.91 10.19
C TRP A 78 -6.07 0.41 10.50
N LEU A 79 -4.95 -0.21 10.87
CA LEU A 79 -4.88 -1.64 11.21
C LEU A 79 -5.84 -2.01 12.35
N HIS A 80 -5.95 -1.17 13.38
CA HIS A 80 -6.89 -1.39 14.48
C HIS A 80 -8.36 -1.20 14.07
N SER A 81 -8.63 -0.47 13.00
CA SER A 81 -9.99 -0.22 12.52
C SER A 81 -10.49 -1.28 11.54
N GLN A 82 -9.61 -2.13 10.98
CA GLN A 82 -9.98 -3.13 9.99
C GLN A 82 -10.64 -4.36 10.64
N PRO A 83 -11.92 -4.65 10.34
CA PRO A 83 -12.60 -5.85 10.83
C PRO A 83 -12.41 -7.05 9.88
N ALA A 84 -11.79 -6.84 8.71
CA ALA A 84 -11.84 -7.74 7.57
C ALA A 84 -10.49 -8.43 7.31
N GLU A 85 -10.51 -9.76 7.31
CA GLU A 85 -9.42 -10.57 6.79
C GLU A 85 -9.31 -10.37 5.26
N PRO A 86 -8.11 -10.14 4.69
CA PRO A 86 -7.95 -9.92 3.27
C PRO A 86 -8.40 -11.14 2.46
N SER A 87 -9.13 -10.91 1.36
CA SER A 87 -9.48 -12.01 0.46
C SER A 87 -8.26 -12.53 -0.30
N ALA A 88 -8.24 -13.83 -0.64
CA ALA A 88 -7.18 -14.42 -1.46
C ALA A 88 -6.99 -13.71 -2.82
N SER A 89 -8.07 -13.17 -3.40
CA SER A 89 -7.99 -12.40 -4.64
C SER A 89 -7.20 -11.11 -4.48
N LEU A 90 -7.35 -10.42 -3.34
CA LEU A 90 -6.63 -9.19 -3.06
C LEU A 90 -5.14 -9.45 -2.79
N LEU A 91 -4.83 -10.54 -2.06
CA LEU A 91 -3.45 -10.98 -1.85
C LEU A 91 -2.73 -11.27 -3.17
N ASN A 92 -3.41 -11.95 -4.11
CA ASN A 92 -2.83 -12.23 -5.44
C ASN A 92 -2.60 -10.95 -6.25
N LYS A 93 -3.52 -9.97 -6.20
CA LYS A 93 -3.35 -8.66 -6.86
C LYS A 93 -2.12 -7.92 -6.31
N ALA A 94 -1.97 -7.84 -4.99
CA ALA A 94 -0.83 -7.15 -4.38
C ALA A 94 0.52 -7.82 -4.72
N GLN A 95 0.57 -9.15 -4.75
CA GLN A 95 1.78 -9.86 -5.18
C GLN A 95 2.13 -9.57 -6.64
N ALA A 96 1.13 -9.52 -7.53
CA ALA A 96 1.36 -9.15 -8.92
C ALA A 96 1.87 -7.72 -9.07
N ALA A 97 1.34 -6.78 -8.27
CA ALA A 97 1.77 -5.38 -8.29
C ALA A 97 3.25 -5.21 -7.92
N ILE A 98 3.74 -5.92 -6.88
CA ILE A 98 5.15 -5.86 -6.49
C ILE A 98 6.07 -6.56 -7.52
N ALA A 99 5.61 -7.62 -8.19
CA ALA A 99 6.42 -8.33 -9.19
C ALA A 99 6.68 -7.51 -10.48
N LEU A 100 5.91 -6.44 -10.70
CA LEU A 100 6.01 -5.56 -11.86
C LEU A 100 6.78 -4.25 -11.59
N ALA A 101 7.04 -3.93 -10.31
CA ALA A 101 7.78 -2.75 -9.87
C ALA A 101 9.28 -3.05 -9.69
#